data_AF-W6ALR3-F1
#
_entry.id   AF-W6ALR3-F1
#
_cell.length_a   1.000
_cell.length_b   1.000
_cell.length_c   1.000
_cell.angle_alpha   90.00
_cell.angle_beta   90.00
_cell.angle_gamma   90.00
#
_symmetry.space_group_name_H-M   'P 1'
#
loop_
_entity.id
_entity.type
_entity.pdbx_description
1 polymer ?
#
loop_
_entity_poly.entity_id
_entity_poly.type
_entity_poly.pdbx_seq_one_letter_code
_entity_poly.pdbx_strand_id
1 'polypeptide(L)' 'MLTNSRAYSSFARHDYYQRILCNMVGEWVERGKCVNDDAILKRLIEGICFNNAKEYFGY' A
#
# COMPACT_ATOMS: atom_id res chain seq x y z
N MET A 1 2.69 -0.92 6.40
CA MET A 1 1.78 -1.23 7.53
C MET A 1 2.52 -2.19 8.48
N LEU A 2 2.17 -2.24 9.77
CA LEU A 2 2.72 -3.21 10.73
C LEU A 2 1.59 -3.89 11.50
N THR A 3 1.69 -5.21 11.72
CA THR A 3 0.60 -5.97 12.37
C THR A 3 0.47 -5.67 13.86
N ASN A 4 1.57 -5.36 14.55
CA ASN A 4 1.65 -5.25 16.01
C ASN A 4 0.94 -6.41 16.75
N SER A 5 1.15 -7.66 16.30
CA SER A 5 0.63 -8.85 16.97
C SER A 5 1.67 -9.94 17.01
N ARG A 6 1.48 -10.85 17.96
CA ARG A 6 2.27 -12.06 18.16
C ARG A 6 1.69 -13.26 17.41
N ALA A 7 0.51 -13.12 16.80
CA ALA A 7 -0.16 -14.21 16.08
C ALA A 7 0.25 -14.24 14.60
N TYR A 8 0.60 -15.43 14.10
CA TYR A 8 0.95 -15.66 12.70
C TYR A 8 -0.21 -15.34 11.74
N SER A 9 -1.44 -15.70 12.11
CA SER A 9 -2.65 -15.40 11.31
C SER A 9 -2.87 -13.90 11.06
N SER A 10 -2.18 -13.05 11.80
CA SER A 10 -2.38 -11.61 11.75
C SER A 10 -1.78 -10.93 10.51
N PHE A 11 -0.98 -11.66 9.71
CA PHE A 11 -0.49 -11.18 8.41
C PHE A 11 -1.62 -10.89 7.41
N ALA A 12 -2.79 -11.52 7.56
CA ALA A 12 -3.99 -11.17 6.78
C ALA A 12 -4.38 -9.68 6.91
N ARG A 13 -3.94 -8.98 7.95
CA ARG A 13 -4.15 -7.54 8.10
C ARG A 13 -3.38 -6.70 7.09
N HIS A 14 -2.29 -7.22 6.54
CA HIS A 14 -1.60 -6.56 5.43
C HIS A 14 -2.44 -6.61 4.16
N ASP A 15 -3.03 -7.77 3.82
CA ASP A 15 -3.97 -7.88 2.69
C ASP A 15 -5.18 -6.94 2.88
N TYR A 16 -5.75 -6.89 4.09
CA TYR A 16 -6.83 -5.96 4.40
C TYR A 16 -6.43 -4.49 4.20
N TYR A 17 -5.26 -4.10 4.69
CA TYR A 17 -4.70 -2.76 4.49
C TYR A 17 -4.48 -2.45 3.00
N GLN A 18 -3.92 -3.38 2.24
CA GLN A 18 -3.67 -3.23 0.80
C GLN A 18 -4.97 -3.00 0.03
N ARG A 19 -6.04 -3.74 0.34
CA ARG A 19 -7.35 -3.55 -0.28
C ARG A 19 -7.93 -2.15 -0.01
N ILE A 20 -7.87 -1.68 1.22
CA ILE A 20 -8.33 -0.33 1.57
C ILE A 20 -7.50 0.74 0.84
N LEU A 21 -6.18 0.58 0.83
CA LEU A 21 -5.28 1.51 0.15
C LEU A 21 -5.58 1.58 -1.35
N CYS A 22 -5.65 0.44 -2.03
CA CYS A 22 -5.94 0.38 -3.47
C CYS A 22 -7.32 0.95 -3.79
N ASN A 23 -8.35 0.68 -2.97
CA ASN A 23 -9.68 1.26 -3.17
C ASN A 23 -9.66 2.78 -3.02
N MET A 24 -9.00 3.30 -1.98
CA MET A 24 -8.88 4.74 -1.75
C MET A 24 -8.14 5.45 -2.90
N VAL A 25 -7.04 4.87 -3.37
CA VAL A 25 -6.27 5.42 -4.50
C VAL A 25 -7.09 5.35 -5.80
N GLY A 26 -7.80 4.24 -6.03
CA GLY A 26 -8.73 4.10 -7.17
C GLY A 26 -9.79 5.19 -7.19
N GLU A 27 -10.45 5.46 -6.06
CA GLU A 27 -11.41 6.57 -5.96
C GLU A 27 -10.78 7.93 -6.25
N TRP A 28 -9.52 8.17 -5.87
CA TRP A 28 -8.84 9.43 -6.19
C TRP A 28 -8.53 9.56 -7.68
N VAL A 29 -8.18 8.45 -8.33
CA VAL A 29 -7.97 8.39 -9.78
C VAL A 29 -9.29 8.67 -10.51
N GLU A 30 -10.38 8.02 -10.14
CA GLU A 30 -11.71 8.23 -10.74
C GLU A 30 -12.21 9.67 -10.58
N ARG A 31 -11.92 10.30 -9.44
CA ARG A 31 -12.28 11.70 -9.17
C ARG A 31 -11.32 12.72 -9.80
N GLY A 32 -10.31 12.28 -10.56
CA GLY A 32 -9.31 13.16 -11.19
C GLY A 32 -8.38 13.88 -10.20
N LYS A 33 -8.28 13.37 -8.96
CA LYS A 33 -7.40 13.92 -7.90
C LYS A 33 -6.00 13.32 -7.92
N CYS A 34 -5.81 12.21 -8.62
CA CYS A 34 -4.54 11.53 -8.79
C CYS A 34 -4.29 11.27 -10.28
N VAL A 35 -3.02 11.15 -10.66
CA VAL A 35 -2.63 10.82 -12.04
C VAL A 35 -3.04 9.39 -12.35
N ASN A 36 -3.79 9.20 -13.43
CA ASN A 36 -4.17 7.89 -13.94
C ASN A 36 -3.08 7.32 -14.85
N ASP A 37 -1.92 6.99 -14.26
CA ASP A 37 -0.79 6.38 -14.96
C ASP A 37 -0.34 5.14 -14.21
N ASP A 38 -0.39 3.98 -14.87
CA ASP A 38 -0.12 2.69 -14.26
C ASP A 38 1.30 2.58 -13.70
N ALA A 39 2.30 3.20 -14.34
CA ALA A 39 3.68 3.13 -13.88
C ALA A 39 3.88 3.94 -12.58
N ILE A 40 3.27 5.13 -12.51
CA ILE A 40 3.28 5.98 -11.31
C ILE A 40 2.50 5.31 -10.18
N LEU A 41 1.29 4.80 -10.46
CA LEU A 41 0.43 4.16 -9.48
C LEU A 41 1.07 2.88 -8.94
N LYS A 42 1.66 2.05 -9.80
CA LYS A 42 2.41 0.87 -9.39
C LYS A 42 3.55 1.23 -8.44
N ARG A 43 4.38 2.21 -8.82
CA ARG A 43 5.49 2.69 -7.97
C ARG A 43 4.99 3.20 -6.62
N LEU A 44 3.88 3.93 -6.60
CA LEU A 44 3.26 4.44 -5.37
C LEU A 44 2.82 3.29 -4.46
N ILE A 45 2.05 2.33 -4.98
CA ILE A 45 1.51 1.21 -4.20
C ILE A 45 2.64 0.30 -3.71
N GLU A 46 3.58 -0.09 -4.57
CA GLU A 46 4.75 -0.90 -4.17
C GLU A 46 5.63 -0.16 -3.14
N GLY A 47 5.77 1.16 -3.31
CA GLY A 47 6.38 2.07 -2.35
C GLY A 47 5.78 1.91 -0.95
N ILE A 48 4.48 2.16 -0.83
CA ILE A 48 3.76 2.14 0.45
C ILE A 48 3.71 0.73 1.06
N CYS A 49 3.53 -0.30 0.23
CA CYS A 49 3.36 -1.67 0.68
C CYS A 49 4.67 -2.30 1.19
N PHE A 50 5.83 -1.92 0.64
CA PHE A 50 7.10 -2.53 1.02
C PHE A 50 8.32 -1.63 0.84
N ASN A 51 8.53 -1.06 -0.35
CA ASN A 51 9.82 -0.47 -0.71
C ASN A 51 10.21 0.70 0.22
N ASN A 52 9.26 1.54 0.61
CA ASN A 52 9.53 2.66 1.53
C ASN A 52 9.98 2.17 2.91
N ALA A 53 9.36 1.10 3.43
CA ALA A 53 9.77 0.52 4.71
C ALA A 53 11.16 -0.11 4.60
N LYS A 54 11.41 -0.85 3.51
CA LYS A 54 12.73 -1.43 3.24
C LYS A 54 13.83 -0.35 3.22
N GLU A 55 13.62 0.72 2.46
CA GLU A 55 14.55 1.84 2.35
C GLU A 55 14.72 2.58 3.69
N TYR A 56 13.61 2.88 4.38
CA TYR A 56 13.63 3.61 5.65
C TYR A 56 14.39 2.87 6.76
N PHE A 57 14.26 1.55 6.84
CA PHE A 57 14.95 0.74 7.85
C PHE A 57 16.31 0.20 7.38
N GLY A 58 16.70 0.43 6.12
CA GLY A 58 18.01 0.05 5.59
C GLY A 58 18.21 -1.46 5.36
N TYR A 59 17.16 -2.18 4.97
CA TYR A 59 17.21 -3.61 4.59
C TYR A 59 17.34 -3.83 3.08
#